data_AF-A0A084QX32-F1
#
_entry.id   AF-A0A084QX32-F1
#
_cell.length_a   1.000
_cell.length_b   1.000
_cell.length_c   1.000
_cell.angle_alpha   90.00
_cell.angle_beta   90.00
_cell.angle_gamma   90.00
#
_symmetry.space_group_name_H-M   'P 1'
#
loop_
_entity.id
_entity.type
_entity.pdbx_description
1 polymer ?
#
loop_
_entity_poly.entity_id
_entity_poly.type
_entity_poly.pdbx_seq_one_letter_code
_entity_poly.pdbx_strand_id
1 'polypeptide(L)'
;GAKGEYLQERVVPNATVVVPPGFRAGSVFWPSGISAKVRYGNEVKRVAGVLDGVLAESEWLVDKCTYADLAFTMWNMQVAFFMGSRTGEHARNPDAFPHFTKWQNACLSRDIIKKVLNVLGDKEVRS
;
A
#
# COMPACT_ATOMS: atom_id res chain seq x y z
N GLY A 1 -13.41 20.66 27.08
CA GLY A 1 -12.15 20.51 26.34
C GLY A 1 -11.43 19.29 26.83
N ALA A 2 -11.07 18.36 25.95
CA ALA A 2 -10.08 17.33 26.18
C ALA A 2 -9.70 16.75 24.82
N LYS A 3 -8.73 17.42 24.17
CA LYS A 3 -7.97 16.82 23.07
C LYS A 3 -7.03 15.79 23.69
N GLY A 4 -6.92 14.66 23.01
CA GLY A 4 -5.68 13.89 22.94
C GLY A 4 -5.36 13.05 24.15
N GLU A 5 -5.52 11.74 24.00
CA GLU A 5 -4.41 10.87 24.36
C GLU A 5 -4.40 9.69 23.42
N TYR A 6 -3.30 9.62 22.70
CA TYR A 6 -3.03 8.69 21.63
C TYR A 6 -2.97 7.28 22.18
N LEU A 7 -3.46 6.37 21.36
CA LEU A 7 -3.23 4.93 21.42
C LEU A 7 -1.72 4.65 21.50
N GLN A 8 -1.13 4.73 22.69
CA GLN A 8 0.05 3.95 23.00
C GLN A 8 -0.44 2.51 23.12
N GLU A 9 -0.22 1.73 22.06
CA GLU A 9 -0.26 0.27 22.13
C GLU A 9 0.71 -0.17 23.23
N ARG A 10 0.17 -0.31 24.44
CA ARG A 10 0.82 -0.95 25.55
C ARG A 10 0.87 -2.42 25.18
N VAL A 11 2.00 -2.86 24.62
CA VAL A 11 2.32 -4.28 24.47
C VAL A 11 2.24 -4.87 25.87
N VAL A 12 1.14 -5.56 26.18
CA VAL A 12 0.96 -6.30 27.42
C VAL A 12 1.58 -7.68 27.21
N PRO A 13 2.72 -8.00 27.85
CA PRO A 13 3.23 -9.35 27.87
C PRO A 13 2.28 -10.16 28.76
N ASN A 14 1.60 -11.16 28.20
CA ASN A 14 0.59 -12.05 28.84
C ASN A 14 -0.88 -11.63 28.72
N ALA A 15 -1.34 -11.24 27.53
CA ALA A 15 -2.78 -11.32 27.24
C ALA A 15 -3.20 -12.79 27.10
N THR A 16 -3.69 -13.39 28.19
CA THR A 16 -4.36 -14.70 28.17
C THR A 16 -5.57 -14.60 27.24
N VAL A 17 -5.50 -15.26 26.08
CA VAL A 17 -6.60 -15.34 25.12
C VAL A 17 -7.76 -16.05 25.80
N VAL A 18 -8.89 -15.36 25.99
CA VAL A 18 -10.13 -15.98 26.46
C VAL A 18 -10.67 -16.85 25.33
N VAL A 19 -10.55 -18.17 25.48
CA VAL A 19 -11.04 -19.16 24.49
C VAL A 19 -12.53 -19.45 24.77
N PRO A 20 -13.44 -19.26 23.81
CA PRO A 20 -14.85 -19.61 23.97
C PRO A 20 -15.06 -21.11 24.20
N PRO A 21 -16.16 -21.53 24.86
CA PRO A 21 -16.46 -22.94 25.08
C PRO A 21 -16.55 -23.71 23.76
N GLY A 22 -15.77 -24.78 23.61
CA GLY A 22 -15.73 -25.64 22.42
C GLY A 22 -14.49 -25.51 21.54
N PHE A 23 -13.61 -24.53 21.78
CA PHE A 23 -12.34 -24.41 21.07
C PHE A 23 -11.18 -24.99 21.90
N ARG A 24 -10.32 -25.81 21.27
CA ARG A 24 -9.10 -26.33 21.89
C ARG A 24 -8.03 -25.23 21.94
N ALA A 25 -7.39 -25.07 23.10
CA ALA A 25 -6.18 -24.24 23.22
C ALA A 25 -5.12 -24.75 22.23
N GLY A 26 -4.89 -23.99 21.16
CA GLY A 26 -4.01 -24.37 20.03
C GLY A 26 -4.58 -24.07 18.65
N SER A 27 -5.86 -23.74 18.52
CA SER A 27 -6.42 -23.28 17.24
C SER A 27 -6.08 -21.82 16.98
N VAL A 28 -5.05 -21.57 16.16
CA VAL A 28 -4.74 -20.26 15.57
C VAL A 28 -5.81 -19.95 14.52
N PHE A 29 -6.90 -19.31 14.94
CA PHE A 29 -7.92 -18.81 14.03
C PHE A 29 -7.58 -17.36 13.65
N TRP A 30 -6.96 -17.22 12.48
CA TRP A 30 -6.46 -15.98 11.85
C TRP A 30 -5.43 -15.20 12.68
N PRO A 31 -4.20 -15.03 12.17
CA PRO A 31 -3.21 -14.26 12.90
C PRO A 31 -3.73 -12.82 12.99
N SER A 32 -3.64 -12.25 14.19
CA SER A 32 -4.11 -10.92 14.57
C SER A 32 -3.92 -9.88 13.45
N GLY A 33 -4.79 -8.87 13.34
CA GLY A 33 -4.74 -7.85 12.28
C GLY A 33 -3.36 -7.18 12.09
N ILE A 34 -2.47 -7.27 13.07
CA ILE A 34 -1.06 -6.87 13.02
C ILE A 34 -0.26 -7.72 12.01
N SER A 35 -0.39 -9.05 12.03
CA SER A 35 0.33 -9.96 11.13
C SER A 35 -0.04 -9.74 9.65
N ALA A 36 -1.32 -9.48 9.37
CA ALA A 36 -1.82 -9.18 8.03
C ALA A 36 -1.27 -7.85 7.51
N LYS A 37 -1.26 -6.81 8.34
CA LYS A 37 -0.66 -5.50 8.00
C LYS A 37 0.83 -5.67 7.63
N VAL A 38 1.60 -6.39 8.44
CA VAL A 38 3.03 -6.62 8.17
C VAL A 38 3.20 -7.38 6.84
N ARG A 39 2.50 -8.51 6.66
CA ARG A 39 2.56 -9.33 5.45
C ARG A 39 2.28 -8.50 4.18
N TYR A 40 1.16 -7.79 4.14
CA TYR A 40 0.77 -7.03 2.96
C TYR A 40 1.64 -5.79 2.74
N GLY A 41 2.25 -5.23 3.79
CA GLY A 41 3.23 -4.16 3.61
C GLY A 41 4.50 -4.61 2.94
N ASN A 42 5.01 -5.76 3.38
CA ASN A 42 6.18 -6.37 2.77
C ASN A 42 5.89 -6.75 1.33
N GLU A 43 4.68 -7.22 1.02
CA GLU A 43 4.28 -7.53 -0.34
C GLU A 43 4.22 -6.27 -1.23
N VAL A 44 3.71 -5.14 -0.73
CA VAL A 44 3.75 -3.86 -1.46
C VAL A 44 5.20 -3.45 -1.77
N LYS A 45 6.11 -3.56 -0.79
CA LYS A 45 7.55 -3.28 -1.00
C LYS A 45 8.17 -4.25 -2.01
N ARG A 46 7.82 -5.53 -1.94
CA ARG A 46 8.32 -6.57 -2.85
C ARG A 46 7.90 -6.30 -4.29
N VAL A 47 6.63 -5.99 -4.53
CA VAL A 47 6.12 -5.67 -5.88
C VAL A 47 6.77 -4.39 -6.40
N ALA A 48 6.91 -3.35 -5.57
CA ALA A 48 7.62 -2.13 -5.96
C ALA A 48 9.06 -2.42 -6.38
N GLY A 49 9.77 -3.30 -5.64
CA GLY A 49 11.12 -3.73 -6.01
C GLY A 49 11.20 -4.53 -7.30
N VAL A 50 10.21 -5.40 -7.59
CA VAL A 50 10.16 -6.12 -8.88
C VAL A 50 9.98 -5.14 -10.04
N LEU A 51 9.06 -4.18 -9.91
CA LEU A 51 8.84 -3.16 -10.94
C LEU A 51 10.10 -2.30 -11.12
N ASP A 52 10.72 -1.86 -10.02
CA ASP A 52 11.94 -1.07 -10.06
C ASP A 52 13.08 -1.79 -10.80
N GLY A 53 13.26 -3.09 -10.54
CA GLY A 53 14.27 -3.90 -11.23
C GLY A 53 14.02 -4.02 -12.74
N VAL A 54 12.77 -4.26 -13.16
CA VAL A 54 12.42 -4.30 -14.60
C VAL A 54 12.64 -2.92 -15.25
N LEU A 55 12.25 -1.85 -14.55
CA LEU A 55 12.32 -0.47 -15.03
C LEU A 55 13.72 0.15 -14.91
N ALA A 56 14.68 -0.57 -14.33
CA ALA A 56 16.09 -0.22 -14.38
C ALA A 56 16.67 -0.43 -15.79
N GLU A 57 16.15 -1.43 -16.52
CA GLU A 57 16.61 -1.81 -17.86
C GLU A 57 15.70 -1.31 -18.98
N SER A 58 14.47 -0.89 -18.65
CA SER A 58 13.47 -0.43 -19.63
C SER A 58 12.73 0.81 -19.15
N GLU A 59 12.27 1.64 -20.09
CA GLU A 59 11.45 2.82 -19.79
C GLU A 59 10.01 2.44 -19.41
N TRP A 60 9.50 1.34 -19.97
CA TRP A 60 8.13 0.85 -19.81
C TRP A 60 8.12 -0.65 -19.51
N LEU A 61 7.00 -1.20 -19.03
CA LEU A 61 6.90 -2.64 -18.73
C LEU A 61 6.93 -3.54 -19.99
N VAL A 62 6.74 -2.93 -21.16
CA VAL A 62 6.80 -3.53 -22.50
C VAL A 62 7.54 -2.51 -23.40
N ASP A 63 7.72 -2.77 -24.70
CA ASP A 63 8.41 -1.87 -25.64
C ASP A 63 7.89 -0.41 -25.68
N LYS A 64 6.66 -0.16 -25.20
CA LYS A 64 6.05 1.17 -25.06
C LYS A 64 5.11 1.19 -23.86
N CYS A 65 4.63 2.38 -23.47
CA CYS A 65 3.54 2.48 -22.51
C CYS A 65 2.27 1.79 -23.06
N THR A 66 1.82 0.76 -22.37
CA THR A 66 0.65 -0.05 -22.73
C THR A 66 -0.35 -0.12 -21.59
N TYR A 67 -1.40 -0.91 -21.79
CA TYR A 67 -2.36 -1.25 -20.75
C TYR A 67 -1.69 -1.81 -19.49
N ALA A 68 -0.59 -2.57 -19.63
CA ALA A 68 0.14 -3.12 -18.48
C ALA A 68 0.60 -2.00 -17.52
N ASP A 69 1.13 -0.90 -18.05
CA ASP A 69 1.59 0.22 -17.24
C ASP A 69 0.43 0.96 -16.54
N LEU A 70 -0.65 1.18 -17.29
CA LEU A 70 -1.81 1.92 -16.80
C LEU A 70 -2.59 1.14 -15.72
N ALA A 71 -2.64 -0.19 -15.82
CA ALA A 71 -3.28 -1.04 -14.83
C ALA A 71 -2.64 -0.88 -13.44
N PHE A 72 -1.30 -0.80 -13.37
CA PHE A 72 -0.59 -0.56 -12.12
C PHE A 72 -0.70 0.90 -11.66
N THR A 73 -0.71 1.85 -12.60
CA THR A 73 -0.70 3.29 -12.29
C THR A 73 -1.79 3.69 -11.28
N MET A 74 -3.00 3.18 -11.45
CA MET A 74 -4.14 3.47 -10.57
C MET A 74 -3.96 2.92 -9.15
N TRP A 75 -3.43 1.70 -9.02
CA TRP A 75 -3.19 1.10 -7.70
C TRP A 75 -2.02 1.75 -6.97
N ASN A 76 -0.98 2.15 -7.71
CA ASN A 76 0.21 2.78 -7.16
C ASN A 76 -0.08 4.14 -6.50
N MET A 77 -1.07 4.89 -7.00
CA MET A 77 -1.53 6.14 -6.37
C MET A 77 -2.02 5.93 -4.94
N GLN A 78 -2.59 4.76 -4.65
CA GLN A 78 -3.14 4.44 -3.33
C GLN A 78 -2.07 3.95 -2.35
N VAL A 79 -0.83 3.69 -2.79
CA VAL A 79 0.23 3.15 -1.92
C VAL A 79 0.55 4.10 -0.76
N ALA A 80 0.55 5.41 -1.00
CA ALA A 80 0.75 6.39 0.07
C ALA A 80 -0.34 6.29 1.16
N PHE A 81 -1.60 6.08 0.77
CA PHE A 81 -2.71 5.86 1.69
C PHE A 81 -2.56 4.54 2.46
N PHE A 82 -2.26 3.43 1.77
CA PHE A 82 -2.12 2.11 2.41
C PHE A 82 -0.88 1.98 3.32
N MET A 83 0.17 2.74 3.04
CA MET A 83 1.41 2.71 3.82
C MET A 83 1.54 3.85 4.83
N GLY A 84 0.67 4.86 4.77
CA GLY A 84 0.83 6.10 5.56
C GLY A 84 0.75 5.93 7.08
N SER A 85 0.11 4.86 7.57
CA SER A 85 0.04 4.55 9.00
C SER A 85 1.21 3.70 9.53
N ARG A 86 2.17 3.34 8.67
CA ARG A 86 3.29 2.45 9.02
C ARG A 86 4.51 3.25 9.45
N THR A 87 5.16 2.82 10.52
CA THR A 87 6.34 3.47 11.11
C THR A 87 7.55 2.52 11.20
N GLY A 88 8.72 3.06 11.55
CA GLY A 88 9.95 2.29 11.71
C GLY A 88 10.35 1.52 10.45
N GLU A 89 10.76 0.27 10.60
CA GLU A 89 11.16 -0.62 9.50
C GLU A 89 10.03 -0.91 8.50
N HIS A 90 8.77 -0.74 8.90
CA HIS A 90 7.61 -0.93 8.04
C HIS A 90 7.21 0.34 7.29
N ALA A 91 7.81 1.49 7.60
CA ALA A 91 7.57 2.74 6.88
C ALA A 91 7.90 2.60 5.40
N ARG A 92 7.21 3.40 4.57
CA ARG A 92 7.56 3.57 3.17
C ARG A 92 8.84 4.41 3.10
N ASN A 93 9.81 3.96 2.32
CA ASN A 93 10.92 4.79 1.88
C ASN A 93 10.62 5.23 0.43
N PRO A 94 10.30 6.51 0.17
CA PRO A 94 10.04 7.01 -1.18
C PRO A 94 11.24 6.86 -2.14
N ASP A 95 12.46 6.89 -1.60
CA ASP A 95 13.69 6.90 -2.39
C ASP A 95 14.23 5.49 -2.67
N ALA A 96 13.61 4.45 -2.10
CA ALA A 96 14.06 3.07 -2.26
C ALA A 96 13.89 2.52 -3.69
N PHE A 97 13.00 3.12 -4.48
CA PHE A 97 12.62 2.62 -5.81
C PHE A 97 12.57 3.79 -6.82
N PRO A 98 13.73 4.30 -7.27
CA PRO A 98 13.81 5.48 -8.12
C PRO A 98 13.28 5.23 -9.54
N HIS A 99 13.50 4.03 -10.11
CA HIS A 99 13.02 3.69 -11.45
C HIS A 99 11.50 3.52 -11.47
N PHE A 100 10.96 2.84 -10.46
CA PHE A 100 9.52 2.76 -10.22
C PHE A 100 8.90 4.16 -10.08
N THR A 101 9.51 5.04 -9.31
CA THR A 101 8.99 6.40 -9.09
C THR A 101 9.01 7.23 -10.37
N LYS A 102 10.10 7.16 -11.14
CA LYS A 102 10.21 7.80 -12.46
C LYS A 102 9.11 7.33 -13.41
N TRP A 103 8.95 6.01 -13.56
CA TRP A 103 7.94 5.42 -14.43
C TRP A 103 6.51 5.76 -14.00
N GLN A 104 6.20 5.70 -12.70
CA GLN A 104 4.88 6.09 -12.19
C GLN A 104 4.56 7.56 -12.53
N ASN A 105 5.53 8.46 -12.37
CA ASN A 105 5.37 9.86 -12.74
C ASN A 105 5.21 10.03 -14.26
N ALA A 106 5.92 9.25 -15.07
CA ALA A 106 5.76 9.25 -16.51
C ALA A 106 4.32 8.84 -16.90
N CYS A 107 3.78 7.77 -16.30
CA CYS A 107 2.38 7.37 -16.49
C CYS A 107 1.38 8.48 -16.12
N LEU A 108 1.56 9.10 -14.94
CA LEU A 108 0.69 10.17 -14.44
C LEU A 108 0.79 11.48 -15.25
N SER A 109 1.92 11.71 -15.92
CA SER A 109 2.13 12.91 -16.73
C SER A 109 1.34 12.90 -18.05
N ARG A 110 0.81 11.74 -18.46
CA ARG A 110 0.02 11.59 -19.69
C ARG A 110 -1.30 12.33 -19.61
N ASP A 111 -1.63 13.08 -20.67
CA ASP A 111 -2.84 13.92 -20.72
C ASP A 111 -4.13 13.14 -20.52
N ILE A 112 -4.22 11.92 -21.05
CA ILE A 112 -5.40 11.08 -20.86
C ILE A 112 -5.58 10.68 -19.39
N ILE A 113 -4.49 10.41 -18.67
CA ILE A 113 -4.53 10.06 -17.25
C ILE A 113 -4.89 11.28 -16.43
N LYS A 114 -4.28 12.45 -16.71
CA LYS A 114 -4.66 13.72 -16.08
C LYS A 114 -6.15 14.02 -16.24
N LYS A 115 -6.72 13.82 -17.43
CA LYS A 115 -8.18 13.97 -17.67
C LYS A 115 -9.00 13.03 -16.79
N VAL A 116 -8.63 11.76 -16.71
CA VAL A 116 -9.33 10.77 -15.86
C VAL A 116 -9.24 11.16 -14.37
N LEU A 117 -8.07 11.61 -13.92
CA LEU A 117 -7.89 12.04 -12.54
C LEU A 117 -8.71 13.29 -12.19
N ASN A 118 -8.87 14.22 -13.13
CA ASN A 118 -9.78 15.35 -12.96
C ASN A 118 -11.23 14.86 -12.79
N VAL A 119 -11.69 13.94 -13.65
CA VAL A 119 -13.05 13.36 -13.55
C VAL A 119 -13.27 12.63 -12.22
N LEU A 120 -12.26 11.92 -11.71
CA LEU A 120 -12.35 11.25 -10.40
C LEU A 120 -12.33 12.24 -9.22
N GLY A 121 -11.68 13.39 -9.41
CA GLY A 121 -11.66 14.49 -8.43
C GLY A 121 -12.96 15.30 -8.41
N ASP A 122 -13.66 15.37 -9.54
CA ASP A 122 -14.93 16.06 -9.71
C ASP A 122 -16.04 15.28 -8.98
N LYS A 123 -16.40 15.74 -7.79
CA LYS A 123 -17.45 15.15 -6.93
C LYS A 123 -18.88 15.44 -7.41
N GLU A 124 -19.09 15.82 -8.66
CA GLU A 124 -20.45 15.98 -9.20
C GLU A 124 -21.04 14.60 -9.52
N VAL A 125 -21.56 13.95 -8.48
CA VAL A 125 -22.54 12.88 -8.63
C VAL A 125 -23.74 13.52 -9.33
N ARG A 126 -23.91 13.28 -10.64
CA ARG A 126 -25.19 13.57 -11.31
C ARG A 126 -26.27 12.79 -10.55
N SER A 127 -27.07 13.50 -9.75
CA SER A 127 -28.30 13.00 -9.14
C SER A 127 -29.39 12.93 -10.19
#